data_AF-A0A8B8P4K5-F1
#
_entry.id   AF-A0A8B8P4K5-F1
#
_cell.length_a   1.000
_cell.length_b   1.000
_cell.length_c   1.000
_cell.angle_alpha   90.00
_cell.angle_beta   90.00
_cell.angle_gamma   90.00
#
_symmetry.space_group_name_H-M   'P 1'
#
loop_
_entity.id
_entity.type
_entity.pdbx_description
1 polymer ?
#
loop_
_entity_poly.entity_id
_entity_poly.type
_entity_poly.pdbx_seq_one_letter_code
_entity_poly.pdbx_strand_id
1 'polypeptide(L)'
;MNEEDKSPFLETASRDRDRYKREMAIYKPARDANKPKRPTTAFMLFMADFRKEMAGKEPEGGVSALAKAGGERWRGMSDEEKRRYVEMQNQEKVRYEASMDEYRRRVCTD
;
A
#
# COMPACT_ATOMS: atom_id res chain seq x y z
N MET A 1 25.76 -29.95 -15.31
CA MET A 1 25.79 -28.60 -15.87
C MET A 1 26.71 -27.74 -15.04
N ASN A 2 27.81 -27.37 -15.66
CA ASN A 2 28.74 -26.36 -15.17
C ASN A 2 28.11 -24.96 -15.36
N GLU A 3 28.78 -23.93 -14.85
CA GLU A 3 28.28 -22.55 -14.86
C GLU A 3 28.16 -21.99 -16.29
N GLU A 4 29.05 -22.44 -17.19
CA GLU A 4 29.06 -22.07 -18.59
C GLU A 4 27.85 -22.64 -19.35
N ASP A 5 27.43 -23.89 -19.07
CA ASP A 5 26.22 -24.48 -19.66
C ASP A 5 24.94 -23.69 -19.27
N LYS A 6 24.95 -23.04 -18.09
CA LYS A 6 23.81 -22.28 -17.56
C LYS A 6 23.81 -20.82 -18.00
N SER A 7 24.97 -20.29 -18.37
CA SER A 7 25.17 -18.89 -18.71
C SER A 7 24.18 -18.39 -19.79
N PRO A 8 23.95 -19.11 -20.91
CA PRO A 8 22.99 -18.67 -21.93
C PRO A 8 21.54 -18.57 -21.41
N PHE A 9 21.15 -19.47 -20.50
CA PHE A 9 19.81 -19.46 -19.90
C PHE A 9 19.63 -18.31 -18.92
N LEU A 10 20.66 -18.02 -18.12
CA LEU A 10 20.64 -16.89 -17.19
C LEU A 10 20.60 -15.55 -17.93
N GLU A 11 21.35 -15.41 -19.02
CA GLU A 11 21.33 -14.21 -19.85
C GLU A 11 19.96 -14.03 -20.53
N THR A 12 19.40 -15.10 -21.09
CA THR A 12 18.07 -15.07 -21.71
C THR A 12 16.99 -14.70 -20.68
N ALA A 13 17.02 -15.28 -19.49
CA ALA A 13 16.10 -14.95 -18.41
C ALA A 13 16.26 -13.49 -17.93
N SER A 14 17.50 -12.97 -17.90
CA SER A 14 17.76 -11.57 -17.55
C SER A 14 17.16 -10.62 -18.60
N ARG A 15 17.38 -10.91 -19.89
CA ARG A 15 16.84 -10.13 -21.01
C ARG A 15 15.31 -10.13 -21.01
N ASP A 16 14.70 -11.28 -20.77
CA ASP A 16 13.25 -11.43 -20.66
C ASP A 16 12.67 -10.61 -19.50
N ARG A 17 13.27 -10.72 -18.31
CA ARG A 17 12.88 -9.94 -17.13
C ARG A 17 12.97 -8.44 -17.40
N ASP A 18 14.01 -7.97 -18.08
CA ASP A 18 14.19 -6.55 -18.37
C ASP A 18 13.20 -6.05 -19.45
N ARG A 19 12.91 -6.87 -20.46
CA ARG A 19 11.81 -6.62 -21.41
C ARG A 19 10.48 -6.49 -20.67
N TYR A 20 10.12 -7.46 -19.84
CA TYR A 20 8.87 -7.46 -19.07
C TYR A 20 8.77 -6.21 -18.18
N LYS A 21 9.85 -5.84 -17.49
CA LYS A 21 9.88 -4.61 -16.66
C LYS A 21 9.63 -3.35 -17.49
N ARG A 22 10.20 -3.24 -18.70
CA ARG A 22 9.97 -2.10 -19.60
C ARG A 22 8.52 -2.04 -20.09
N GLU A 23 7.96 -3.18 -20.51
CA GLU A 23 6.57 -3.26 -20.95
C GLU A 23 5.60 -2.92 -19.82
N MET A 24 5.82 -3.48 -18.63
CA MET A 24 4.98 -3.19 -17.45
C MET A 24 5.10 -1.76 -16.93
N ALA A 25 6.23 -1.07 -17.15
CA ALA A 25 6.38 0.34 -16.80
C ALA A 25 5.48 1.26 -17.67
N ILE A 26 5.17 0.84 -18.91
CA ILE A 26 4.30 1.57 -19.84
C ILE A 26 2.84 1.14 -19.67
N TYR A 27 2.59 -0.13 -19.32
CA TYR A 27 1.25 -0.67 -19.14
C TYR A 27 0.50 0.02 -17.99
N LYS A 28 -0.66 0.61 -18.32
CA LYS A 28 -1.59 1.20 -17.34
C LYS A 28 -2.88 0.40 -17.33
N PRO A 29 -3.10 -0.46 -16.31
CA PRO A 29 -4.35 -1.20 -16.24
C PRO A 29 -5.52 -0.23 -16.02
N ALA A 30 -6.65 -0.51 -16.66
CA ALA A 30 -7.89 0.22 -16.42
C ALA A 30 -8.26 0.10 -14.93
N ARG A 31 -8.58 1.24 -14.31
CA ARG A 31 -9.10 1.28 -12.94
C ARG A 31 -10.60 1.41 -13.02
N ASP A 32 -11.30 0.45 -12.44
CA ASP A 32 -12.74 0.57 -12.24
C ASP A 32 -13.01 1.63 -11.16
N ALA A 33 -13.67 2.72 -11.55
CA ALA A 33 -14.02 3.83 -10.66
C ALA A 33 -15.09 3.43 -9.63
N ASN A 34 -15.92 2.43 -9.94
CA ASN A 34 -16.97 1.92 -9.05
C ASN A 34 -16.43 0.87 -8.07
N LYS A 35 -15.21 0.36 -8.28
CA LYS A 35 -14.60 -0.60 -7.37
C LYS A 35 -14.30 0.07 -6.02
N PRO A 36 -14.81 -0.47 -4.90
CA PRO A 36 -14.53 0.09 -3.58
C PRO A 36 -13.03 0.22 -3.30
N LYS A 37 -12.65 1.35 -2.71
CA LYS A 37 -11.27 1.63 -2.32
C LYS A 37 -10.86 0.71 -1.16
N ARG A 38 -9.61 0.23 -1.18
CA ARG A 38 -9.05 -0.61 -0.12
C ARG A 38 -9.18 0.05 1.26
N PRO A 39 -9.41 -0.73 2.33
CA PRO A 39 -9.58 -0.19 3.68
C PRO A 39 -8.28 0.44 4.17
N THR A 40 -8.43 1.49 4.99
CA THR A 40 -7.28 2.20 5.59
C THR A 40 -6.63 1.34 6.66
N THR A 41 -5.29 1.25 6.66
CA THR A 41 -4.53 0.48 7.66
C THR A 41 -4.39 1.24 8.97
N ALA A 42 -4.13 0.54 10.08
CA ALA A 42 -3.91 1.14 11.39
C ALA A 42 -2.81 2.22 11.36
N PHE A 43 -1.70 1.94 10.67
CA PHE A 43 -0.61 2.91 10.49
C PHE A 43 -1.07 4.17 9.74
N MET A 44 -1.88 4.03 8.69
CA MET A 44 -2.37 5.19 7.94
C MET A 44 -3.36 6.03 8.74
N LEU A 45 -4.18 5.39 9.58
CA LEU A 45 -5.07 6.08 10.54
C LEU A 45 -4.25 6.87 11.56
N PHE A 46 -3.23 6.25 12.16
CA PHE A 46 -2.28 6.92 13.04
C PHE A 46 -1.59 8.09 12.33
N MET A 47 -1.08 7.90 11.12
CA MET A 47 -0.41 8.94 10.35
C MET A 47 -1.33 10.12 10.03
N ALA A 48 -2.64 9.88 9.88
CA ALA A 48 -3.61 10.95 9.67
C ALA A 48 -3.77 11.80 10.94
N ASP A 49 -3.83 11.19 12.12
CA ASP A 49 -3.88 11.91 13.39
C ASP A 49 -2.57 12.61 13.70
N PHE A 50 -1.44 11.92 13.53
CA PHE A 50 -0.10 12.49 13.70
C PHE A 50 0.13 13.73 12.82
N ARG A 51 -0.32 13.71 11.56
CA ARG A 51 -0.24 14.88 10.68
C ARG A 51 -1.08 16.05 11.17
N LYS A 52 -2.24 15.80 11.78
CA LYS A 52 -3.09 16.86 12.38
C LYS A 52 -2.42 17.44 13.63
N GLU A 53 -1.83 16.59 14.48
CA GLU A 53 -1.10 17.02 15.67
C GLU A 53 0.15 17.85 15.35
N MET A 54 0.76 17.58 14.19
CA MET A 54 1.92 18.30 13.68
C MET A 54 1.55 19.45 12.73
N ALA A 55 0.26 19.68 12.46
CA ALA A 55 -0.19 20.80 11.65
C ALA A 55 0.21 22.11 12.33
N GLY A 56 0.87 23.01 11.58
CA GLY A 56 1.37 24.29 12.09
C GLY A 56 2.75 24.25 12.74
N LYS A 57 3.36 23.07 12.94
CA LYS A 57 4.76 22.94 13.43
C LYS A 57 5.78 22.78 12.30
N GLU A 58 5.40 23.22 11.09
CA GLU A 58 6.05 22.97 9.79
C GLU A 58 7.51 22.51 9.91
N PRO A 59 7.76 21.18 9.97
CA PRO A 59 9.10 20.69 10.20
C PRO A 59 9.97 20.94 8.97
N GLU A 60 11.22 21.30 9.22
CA GLU A 60 12.24 21.46 8.20
C GLU A 60 12.35 20.14 7.41
N GLY A 61 11.97 20.17 6.12
CA GLY A 61 11.86 18.98 5.26
C GLY A 61 10.43 18.49 4.93
N GLY A 62 9.40 19.21 5.38
CA GLY A 62 8.02 19.06 4.90
C GLY A 62 7.38 17.69 5.13
N VAL A 63 6.54 17.24 4.18
CA VAL A 63 5.76 15.98 4.31
C VAL A 63 6.66 14.75 4.47
N SER A 64 7.85 14.76 3.87
CA SER A 64 8.82 13.66 3.97
C SER A 64 9.39 13.51 5.39
N ALA A 65 9.76 14.64 6.02
CA ALA A 65 10.22 14.66 7.40
C ALA A 65 9.12 14.18 8.37
N LEU A 66 7.87 14.62 8.17
CA LEU A 66 6.71 14.14 8.94
C LEU A 66 6.49 12.63 8.78
N ALA A 67 6.62 12.11 7.55
CA ALA A 67 6.47 10.68 7.31
C ALA A 67 7.55 9.86 8.04
N LYS A 68 8.79 10.34 8.06
CA LYS A 68 9.89 9.70 8.77
C LYS A 68 9.66 9.70 10.28
N ALA A 69 9.35 10.86 10.86
CA ALA A 69 9.08 11.02 12.28
C ALA A 69 7.86 10.19 12.74
N GLY A 70 6.78 10.20 11.95
CA GLY A 70 5.60 9.37 12.23
C GLY A 70 5.91 7.87 12.16
N GLY A 71 6.72 7.44 11.19
CA GLY A 71 7.18 6.06 11.11
C GLY A 71 8.02 5.61 12.31
N GLU A 72 8.90 6.49 12.80
CA GLU A 72 9.68 6.26 14.03
C GLU A 72 8.79 6.19 15.27
N ARG A 73 7.85 7.13 15.41
CA ARG A 73 6.88 7.13 16.51
C ARG A 73 6.04 5.85 16.53
N TRP A 74 5.50 5.45 15.37
CA TRP A 74 4.70 4.22 15.27
C TRP A 74 5.49 2.97 15.67
N ARG A 75 6.77 2.87 15.26
CA ARG A 75 7.62 1.75 15.69
C ARG A 75 7.83 1.72 17.19
N GLY A 76 7.97 2.89 17.82
CA GLY A 76 8.16 3.03 19.27
C GLY A 76 6.88 2.89 20.11
N MET A 77 5.69 2.90 19.50
CA MET A 77 4.42 2.76 20.23
C MET A 77 4.21 1.33 20.74
N SER A 78 3.57 1.22 21.91
CA SER A 78 3.16 -0.07 22.48
C SER A 78 1.96 -0.66 21.74
N ASP A 79 1.67 -1.94 22.00
CA ASP A 79 0.51 -2.61 21.39
C ASP A 79 -0.81 -2.02 21.89
N GLU A 80 -0.86 -1.54 23.14
CA GLU A 80 -2.01 -0.85 23.71
C GLU A 80 -2.29 0.48 23.00
N GLU A 81 -1.24 1.27 22.72
CA GLU A 81 -1.38 2.52 21.97
C GLU A 81 -1.81 2.26 20.52
N LYS A 82 -1.28 1.19 19.90
CA LYS A 82 -1.68 0.75 18.56
C LYS A 82 -3.08 0.16 18.52
N ARG A 83 -3.58 -0.41 19.63
CA ARG A 83 -4.85 -1.13 19.71
C ARG A 83 -6.02 -0.30 19.21
N ARG A 84 -6.07 1.00 19.55
CA ARG A 84 -7.11 1.91 19.05
C ARG A 84 -7.13 1.96 17.51
N TYR A 85 -5.97 2.05 16.89
CA TYR A 85 -5.86 2.12 15.42
C TYR A 85 -6.13 0.78 14.76
N VAL A 86 -5.79 -0.33 15.41
CA VAL A 86 -6.15 -1.68 14.95
C VAL A 86 -7.66 -1.89 14.98
N GLU A 87 -8.33 -1.45 16.04
CA GLU A 87 -9.79 -1.52 16.16
C GLU A 87 -10.47 -0.69 15.05
N MET A 88 -10.00 0.54 14.83
CA MET A 88 -10.49 1.38 13.73
C MET A 88 -10.23 0.74 12.35
N GLN A 89 -9.07 0.10 12.15
CA GLN A 89 -8.79 -0.64 10.91
C GLN A 89 -9.78 -1.81 10.73
N ASN A 90 -10.14 -2.52 11.80
CA ASN A 90 -11.10 -3.62 11.72
C ASN A 90 -12.49 -3.12 11.31
N GLN A 91 -12.93 -1.97 11.86
CA GLN A 91 -14.18 -1.33 11.44
C GLN A 91 -14.16 -0.93 9.97
N GLU A 92 -13.04 -0.37 9.49
CA GLU A 92 -12.85 -0.01 8.07
C GLU A 92 -12.85 -1.25 7.16
N LYS A 93 -12.30 -2.39 7.61
CA LYS A 93 -12.38 -3.66 6.88
C LYS A 93 -13.83 -4.13 6.75
N VAL A 94 -14.62 -4.11 7.82
CA VAL A 94 -16.02 -4.51 7.78
C VAL A 94 -16.81 -3.64 6.80
N ARG A 95 -16.61 -2.32 6.83
CA ARG A 95 -17.22 -1.38 5.86
C ARG A 95 -16.83 -1.69 4.43
N TYR A 96 -15.54 -1.96 4.21
CA TYR A 96 -15.02 -2.33 2.90
C TYR A 96 -15.63 -3.63 2.39
N GLU A 97 -15.73 -4.67 3.22
CA GLU A 97 -16.32 -5.96 2.86
C GLU A 97 -17.77 -5.79 2.42
N ALA A 98 -18.58 -5.04 3.16
CA ALA A 98 -19.96 -4.73 2.76
C ALA A 98 -20.03 -4.03 1.40
N SER A 99 -19.21 -2.99 1.19
CA SER A 99 -19.15 -2.28 -0.10
C SER A 99 -18.67 -3.16 -1.27
N MET A 100 -17.75 -4.09 -0.99
CA MET A 100 -17.22 -5.03 -1.97
C MET A 100 -18.26 -6.08 -2.35
N ASP A 101 -19.07 -6.53 -1.41
CA ASP A 101 -20.16 -7.46 -1.68
C ASP A 101 -21.24 -6.81 -2.55
N GLU A 102 -21.60 -5.55 -2.28
CA GLU A 102 -22.48 -4.78 -3.18
C GLU A 102 -21.88 -4.62 -4.58
N TYR A 103 -20.60 -4.26 -4.66
CA TYR A 103 -19.90 -4.14 -5.95
C TYR A 103 -19.85 -5.46 -6.71
N ARG A 104 -19.52 -6.57 -6.05
CA ARG A 104 -19.52 -7.91 -6.65
C ARG A 104 -20.90 -8.30 -7.17
N ARG A 105 -21.96 -8.01 -6.40
CA ARG A 105 -23.34 -8.24 -6.86
C ARG A 105 -23.64 -7.47 -8.14
N ARG A 106 -23.31 -6.17 -8.19
CA ARG A 106 -23.54 -5.32 -9.36
C ARG A 106 -22.77 -5.80 -10.60
N VAL A 107 -21.50 -6.18 -10.43
CA VAL A 107 -20.64 -6.64 -11.53
C VAL A 107 -20.99 -8.04 -12.02
N CYS A 108 -21.56 -8.91 -11.18
CA CYS A 108 -22.01 -10.25 -11.59
C CYS A 108 -23.40 -10.26 -12.24
N THR A 109 -24.17 -9.17 -12.17
CA THR A 109 -25.51 -9.04 -12.77
C THR A 109 -25.52 -8.38 -14.15
N ASP A 110 -24.36 -7.97 -14.65
CA ASP A 110 -24.10 -7.47 -16.03
C ASP A 110 -23.36 -8.57 -16.82
#